data_AF-A0A8T0W3L2-F1
#
_entry.id   AF-A0A8T0W3L2-F1
#
_cell.length_a   1.000
_cell.length_b   1.000
_cell.length_c   1.000
_cell.angle_alpha   90.00
_cell.angle_beta   90.00
_cell.angle_gamma   90.00
#
_symmetry.space_group_name_H-M   'P 1'
#
loop_
_entity.id
_entity.type
_entity.pdbx_description
1 polymer ?
#
loop_
_entity_poly.entity_id
_entity_poly.type
_entity_poly.pdbx_seq_one_letter_code
_entity_poly.pdbx_strand_id
1 'polypeptide(L)'
;MMPMLSSLRYFPDASAGKHCYVVPAARHARYLVRTTYYYGGFDGGRAPPVFDQAIDGTRWSAVDTAAAYARGLATYYEAVVEAAGKELSVCLARSRDTVPGRSPFISALQVVPLEASVYGAVNFTAYALSTVARHSFGGRGGSVVGYPDDRFNRYWEPYGDGSIPVVESQASAATEAFWNKPPEAVFRQGLTASRGKSLYLQWPAAPLPAASYYLALYFQDNRAPSALSWRVFDVAVNGQLFFAGLNVSTAGSMVYGAAWPLSGQTRITLTPSPGSPVGPVINAAELMMVVPLGGRTHPRDVIGMEALAGGFLNPPSDWRGDPCLPKGTSWTGVTCNEDPLARVIAINLTNYRVGGSISDHIANLTAVSSIWLVGNNLTGPIPDMSPLHHLVSLHLEDNALTGPLPESLGSLTRLEELSVQNNNLQGTIPSSIRNRAMGDISFRFEYTPGNNLS
;
A
#
# COMPACT_ATOMS: atom_id res chain seq x y z
N MET A 1 -29.52 -4.45 -0.68
CA MET A 1 -28.09 -4.06 -0.60
C MET A 1 -28.00 -2.67 -1.24
N MET A 2 -27.46 -1.67 -0.55
CA MET A 2 -27.25 -0.36 -1.18
C MET A 2 -26.23 -0.49 -2.32
N PRO A 3 -26.36 0.26 -3.44
CA PRO A 3 -25.36 0.26 -4.50
C PRO A 3 -23.97 0.58 -3.92
N MET A 4 -22.93 -0.16 -4.32
CA MET A 4 -21.57 -0.05 -3.76
C MET A 4 -21.01 1.39 -3.75
N LEU A 5 -21.45 2.25 -4.67
CA LEU A 5 -20.98 3.62 -4.83
C LEU A 5 -21.99 4.69 -4.35
N SER A 6 -23.08 4.29 -3.67
CA SER A 6 -24.05 5.25 -3.13
C SER A 6 -23.60 5.93 -1.84
N SER A 7 -22.48 5.51 -1.26
CA SER A 7 -21.89 6.08 -0.04
C SER A 7 -20.37 6.09 -0.14
N LEU A 8 -19.74 6.96 0.66
CA LEU A 8 -18.29 6.99 0.84
C LEU A 8 -17.95 7.33 2.28
N ARG A 9 -16.70 7.07 2.67
CA ARG A 9 -16.09 7.60 3.90
C ARG A 9 -15.07 8.66 3.51
N TYR A 10 -15.04 9.77 4.25
CA TYR A 10 -14.01 10.80 4.14
C TYR A 10 -13.38 11.09 5.49
N PHE A 11 -12.21 11.74 5.45
CA PHE A 11 -11.35 11.93 6.61
C PHE A 11 -11.04 13.42 6.83
N PRO A 12 -11.85 14.13 7.65
CA PRO A 12 -11.76 15.58 7.81
C PRO A 12 -10.64 16.07 8.73
N ASP A 13 -10.08 15.20 9.57
CA ASP A 13 -8.97 15.57 10.44
C ASP A 13 -7.75 15.97 9.59
N ALA A 14 -7.35 17.23 9.70
CA ALA A 14 -6.21 17.77 8.97
C ALA A 14 -4.90 17.61 9.73
N SER A 15 -4.95 17.28 11.02
CA SER A 15 -3.77 17.00 11.84
C SER A 15 -3.23 15.59 11.62
N ALA A 16 -4.12 14.66 11.29
CA ALA A 16 -3.79 13.29 10.92
C ALA A 16 -2.98 13.21 9.62
N GLY A 17 -1.84 12.51 9.67
CA GLY A 17 -1.00 12.29 8.49
C GLY A 17 -1.63 11.29 7.51
N LYS A 18 -2.35 10.30 8.04
CA LYS A 18 -3.00 9.23 7.28
C LYS A 18 -4.18 8.61 8.02
N HIS A 19 -5.02 7.87 7.30
CA HIS A 19 -6.03 7.01 7.88
C HIS A 19 -5.98 5.64 7.25
N CYS A 20 -5.90 4.60 8.09
CA CYS A 20 -5.68 3.24 7.65
C CYS A 20 -6.86 2.33 7.98
N TYR A 21 -7.28 1.54 7.00
CA TYR A 21 -8.02 0.32 7.22
C TYR A 21 -7.03 -0.80 7.50
N VAL A 22 -7.28 -1.59 8.52
CA VAL A 22 -6.49 -2.78 8.85
C VAL A 22 -7.41 -3.98 8.72
N VAL A 23 -7.05 -4.91 7.83
CA VAL A 23 -7.85 -6.11 7.55
C VAL A 23 -7.06 -7.36 7.92
N PRO A 24 -7.70 -8.41 8.47
CA PRO A 24 -7.04 -9.68 8.71
C PRO A 24 -6.44 -10.26 7.42
N ALA A 25 -5.21 -10.76 7.50
CA ALA A 25 -4.50 -11.37 6.39
C ALA A 25 -3.72 -12.59 6.86
N ALA A 26 -3.48 -13.53 5.94
CA ALA A 26 -2.56 -14.64 6.17
C ALA A 26 -1.15 -14.18 5.81
N ARG A 27 -0.21 -14.38 6.73
CA ARG A 27 1.19 -14.07 6.51
C ARG A 27 1.72 -14.82 5.28
N HIS A 28 2.44 -14.11 4.41
CA HIS A 28 2.96 -14.63 3.12
C HIS A 28 1.88 -15.01 2.10
N ALA A 29 0.61 -14.74 2.36
CA ALA A 29 -0.43 -14.87 1.34
C ALA A 29 -0.47 -13.62 0.46
N ARG A 30 -0.84 -13.84 -0.81
CA ARG A 30 -0.97 -12.76 -1.80
C ARG A 30 -2.39 -12.27 -1.86
N TYR A 31 -2.53 -10.97 -2.06
CA TYR A 31 -3.82 -10.30 -2.12
C TYR A 31 -3.85 -9.35 -3.30
N LEU A 32 -4.99 -9.35 -3.99
CA LEU A 32 -5.42 -8.26 -4.85
C LEU A 32 -6.11 -7.22 -3.98
N VAL A 33 -5.54 -6.03 -3.90
CA VAL A 33 -6.13 -4.88 -3.21
C VAL A 33 -6.71 -3.95 -4.25
N ARG A 34 -8.00 -3.61 -4.12
CA ARG A 34 -8.64 -2.62 -4.98
C ARG A 34 -9.32 -1.54 -4.15
N THR A 35 -8.96 -0.30 -4.42
CA THR A 35 -9.61 0.89 -3.86
C THR A 35 -10.45 1.55 -4.94
N THR A 36 -11.69 1.92 -4.63
CA THR A 36 -12.59 2.60 -5.57
C THR A 36 -13.06 3.93 -5.00
N TYR A 37 -13.05 4.94 -5.88
CA TYR A 37 -13.30 6.34 -5.56
C TYR A 37 -14.36 6.91 -6.50
N TYR A 38 -15.54 7.16 -5.96
CA TYR A 38 -16.60 7.94 -6.59
C TYR A 38 -16.81 9.20 -5.77
N TYR A 39 -16.31 10.33 -6.27
CA TYR A 39 -16.32 11.60 -5.52
C TYR A 39 -17.73 12.16 -5.32
N GLY A 40 -18.56 12.16 -6.37
CA GLY A 40 -19.96 12.59 -6.29
C GLY A 40 -20.22 14.02 -5.77
N GLY A 41 -19.19 14.85 -5.57
CA GLY A 41 -19.32 16.19 -5.00
C GLY A 41 -19.72 16.20 -3.52
N PHE A 42 -19.38 15.16 -2.74
CA PHE A 42 -19.90 14.95 -1.39
C PHE A 42 -19.65 16.10 -0.40
N ASP A 43 -18.58 16.88 -0.59
CA ASP A 43 -18.19 18.00 0.27
C ASP A 43 -18.62 19.36 -0.30
N GLY A 44 -19.49 19.38 -1.33
CA GLY A 44 -19.90 20.58 -2.06
C GLY A 44 -18.78 21.21 -2.91
N GLY A 45 -17.63 20.55 -3.05
CA GLY A 45 -16.49 21.02 -3.82
C GLY A 45 -16.65 20.92 -5.33
N ARG A 46 -16.03 21.87 -6.04
CA ARG A 46 -15.99 21.89 -7.51
C ARG A 46 -14.98 20.91 -8.11
N ALA A 47 -14.00 20.46 -7.34
CA ALA A 47 -12.95 19.55 -7.78
C ALA A 47 -12.63 18.53 -6.68
N PRO A 48 -12.40 17.25 -7.03
CA PRO A 48 -12.00 16.24 -6.07
C PRO A 48 -10.60 16.52 -5.50
N PRO A 49 -10.32 16.11 -4.24
CA PRO A 49 -8.97 16.16 -3.70
C PRO A 49 -8.03 15.17 -4.39
N VAL A 50 -6.75 15.55 -4.42
CA VAL A 50 -5.64 14.64 -4.69
C VAL A 50 -4.98 14.29 -3.36
N PHE A 51 -4.72 13.01 -3.13
CA PHE A 51 -4.09 12.48 -1.93
C PHE A 51 -3.34 11.19 -2.26
N ASP A 52 -2.50 10.69 -1.36
CA ASP A 52 -1.77 9.45 -1.58
C ASP A 52 -2.50 8.26 -0.96
N GLN A 53 -2.21 7.07 -1.49
CA GLN A 53 -2.58 5.81 -0.86
C GLN A 53 -1.36 4.90 -0.69
N ALA A 54 -1.43 4.03 0.31
CA ALA A 54 -0.35 3.14 0.69
C ALA A 54 -0.88 1.79 1.18
N ILE A 55 -0.04 0.76 1.03
CA ILE A 55 -0.31 -0.58 1.53
C ILE A 55 0.89 -1.02 2.38
N ASP A 56 0.67 -1.42 3.64
CA ASP A 56 1.72 -1.86 4.57
C ASP A 56 2.94 -0.94 4.62
N GLY A 57 2.69 0.36 4.80
CA GLY A 57 3.75 1.37 4.86
C GLY A 57 4.40 1.70 3.50
N THR A 58 4.11 0.96 2.44
CA THR A 58 4.61 1.23 1.09
C THR A 58 3.68 2.22 0.39
N ARG A 59 4.21 3.39 0.01
CA ARG A 59 3.49 4.33 -0.85
C ARG A 59 3.17 3.66 -2.19
N TRP A 60 1.89 3.60 -2.53
CA TRP A 60 1.40 2.89 -3.70
C TRP A 60 1.18 3.83 -4.88
N SER A 61 0.31 4.84 -4.74
CA SER A 61 0.06 5.83 -5.80
C SER A 61 -0.58 7.10 -5.24
N ALA A 62 -0.59 8.15 -6.05
CA ALA A 62 -1.54 9.25 -5.86
C ALA A 62 -2.94 8.79 -6.34
N VAL A 63 -3.97 9.30 -5.68
CA VAL A 63 -5.37 9.19 -6.04
C VAL A 63 -5.79 10.51 -6.66
N ASP A 64 -6.08 10.48 -7.95
CA ASP A 64 -6.60 11.61 -8.71
C ASP A 64 -7.84 11.14 -9.47
N THR A 65 -8.97 11.74 -9.14
CA THR A 65 -10.28 11.38 -9.71
C THR A 65 -10.85 12.48 -10.59
N ALA A 66 -10.10 13.56 -10.88
CA ALA A 66 -10.61 14.71 -11.61
C ALA A 66 -11.16 14.35 -12.99
N ALA A 67 -10.41 13.54 -13.75
CA ALA A 67 -10.81 13.12 -15.09
C ALA A 67 -12.05 12.20 -15.09
N ALA A 68 -12.17 11.31 -14.11
CA ALA A 68 -13.33 10.44 -13.97
C ALA A 68 -14.56 11.21 -13.51
N TYR A 69 -14.40 12.12 -12.53
CA TYR A 69 -15.45 12.98 -12.03
C TYR A 69 -16.05 13.86 -13.13
N ALA A 70 -15.23 14.43 -14.01
CA ALA A 70 -15.70 15.21 -15.17
C ALA A 70 -16.61 14.41 -16.12
N ARG A 71 -16.54 13.07 -16.09
CA ARG A 71 -17.39 12.15 -16.87
C ARG A 71 -18.49 11.49 -16.04
N GLY A 72 -18.63 11.85 -14.76
CA GLY A 72 -19.57 11.20 -13.83
C GLY A 72 -19.21 9.75 -13.49
N LEU A 73 -17.93 9.37 -13.64
CA LEU A 73 -17.43 8.01 -13.43
C LEU A 73 -16.65 7.88 -12.12
N ALA A 74 -16.49 6.64 -11.65
CA ALA A 74 -15.58 6.30 -10.57
C ALA A 74 -14.17 5.98 -11.11
N THR A 75 -13.16 6.16 -10.28
CA THR A 75 -11.79 5.65 -10.50
C THR A 75 -11.56 4.46 -9.59
N TYR A 76 -10.86 3.44 -10.07
CA TYR A 76 -10.32 2.39 -9.21
C TYR A 76 -8.82 2.25 -9.42
N TYR A 77 -8.14 1.78 -8.39
CA TYR A 77 -6.74 1.39 -8.42
C TYR A 77 -6.66 -0.04 -7.94
N GLU A 78 -5.73 -0.81 -8.49
CA GLU A 78 -5.55 -2.21 -8.13
C GLU A 78 -4.07 -2.54 -7.94
N ALA A 79 -3.74 -3.22 -6.86
CA ALA A 79 -2.41 -3.69 -6.56
C ALA A 79 -2.41 -5.18 -6.19
N VAL A 80 -1.27 -5.84 -6.42
CA VAL A 80 -0.98 -7.15 -5.86
C VAL A 80 0.16 -7.01 -4.88
N VAL A 81 -0.07 -7.51 -3.66
CA VAL A 81 0.87 -7.46 -2.55
C VAL A 81 0.94 -8.81 -1.85
N GLU A 82 2.05 -9.09 -1.19
CA GLU A 82 2.16 -10.18 -0.21
C GLU A 82 2.10 -9.60 1.19
N ALA A 83 1.21 -10.13 2.04
CA ALA A 83 1.08 -9.64 3.41
C ALA A 83 2.30 -10.05 4.25
N ALA A 84 2.99 -9.06 4.82
CA ALA A 84 4.17 -9.31 5.66
C ALA A 84 3.82 -9.88 7.04
N GLY A 85 2.60 -9.59 7.52
CA GLY A 85 2.09 -9.94 8.84
C GLY A 85 0.76 -10.69 8.80
N LYS A 86 0.06 -10.69 9.93
CA LYS A 86 -1.31 -11.26 10.07
C LYS A 86 -2.41 -10.28 9.72
N GLU A 87 -2.02 -9.10 9.28
CA GLU A 87 -2.91 -8.02 8.90
C GLU A 87 -2.32 -7.34 7.67
N LEU A 88 -3.19 -6.71 6.90
CA LEU A 88 -2.86 -5.87 5.77
C LEU A 88 -3.47 -4.49 6.02
N SER A 89 -2.66 -3.46 5.95
CA SER A 89 -3.09 -2.07 6.11
C SER A 89 -3.22 -1.39 4.75
N VAL A 90 -4.33 -0.68 4.55
CA VAL A 90 -4.55 0.18 3.38
C VAL A 90 -4.84 1.59 3.89
N CYS A 91 -3.93 2.50 3.61
CA CYS A 91 -3.93 3.85 4.15
C CYS A 91 -4.18 4.90 3.08
N LEU A 92 -4.97 5.92 3.41
CA LEU A 92 -5.08 7.16 2.64
C LEU A 92 -4.34 8.26 3.40
N ALA A 93 -3.42 8.93 2.74
CA ALA A 93 -2.55 9.93 3.35
C ALA A 93 -2.67 11.27 2.63
N ARG A 94 -2.66 12.36 3.40
CA ARG A 94 -2.58 13.71 2.82
C ARG A 94 -1.21 13.87 2.16
N SER A 95 -1.18 14.40 0.95
CA SER A 95 0.04 14.70 0.21
C SER A 95 0.23 16.22 0.09
N ARG A 96 1.35 16.64 -0.48
CA ARG A 96 1.60 18.07 -0.80
C ARG A 96 0.58 18.64 -1.78
N ASP A 97 -0.07 17.78 -2.56
CA ASP A 97 -1.10 18.13 -3.54
C ASP A 97 -2.51 18.16 -2.91
N THR A 98 -2.64 17.73 -1.65
CA THR A 98 -3.92 17.80 -0.94
C THR A 98 -4.23 19.24 -0.55
N VAL A 99 -5.17 19.85 -1.27
CA VAL A 99 -5.64 21.22 -0.99
C VAL A 99 -6.16 21.34 0.45
N PRO A 100 -5.77 22.39 1.19
CA PRO A 100 -6.29 22.65 2.54
C PRO A 100 -7.82 22.66 2.59
N GLY A 101 -8.39 22.04 3.62
CA GLY A 101 -9.84 21.90 3.79
C GLY A 101 -10.49 20.81 2.93
N ARG A 102 -9.74 20.14 2.04
CA ARG A 102 -10.22 18.94 1.34
C ARG A 102 -9.79 17.68 2.06
N SER A 103 -10.62 16.65 1.98
CA SER A 103 -10.44 15.41 2.76
C SER A 103 -10.20 14.22 1.85
N PRO A 104 -9.18 13.38 2.13
CA PRO A 104 -9.11 12.05 1.53
C PRO A 104 -10.42 11.30 1.74
N PHE A 105 -10.80 10.47 0.78
CA PHE A 105 -12.06 9.72 0.82
C PHE A 105 -11.91 8.38 0.12
N ILE A 106 -12.80 7.43 0.41
CA ILE A 106 -12.89 6.14 -0.28
C ILE A 106 -14.34 5.67 -0.34
N SER A 107 -14.75 5.16 -1.50
CA SER A 107 -16.11 4.62 -1.69
C SER A 107 -16.15 3.13 -1.40
N ALA A 108 -15.10 2.39 -1.77
CA ALA A 108 -14.98 0.97 -1.45
C ALA A 108 -13.53 0.49 -1.39
N LEU A 109 -13.31 -0.53 -0.56
CA LEU A 109 -12.07 -1.28 -0.44
C LEU A 109 -12.38 -2.77 -0.62
N GLN A 110 -11.67 -3.43 -1.53
CA GLN A 110 -11.73 -4.87 -1.75
C GLN A 110 -10.33 -5.45 -1.51
N VAL A 111 -10.27 -6.55 -0.75
CA VAL A 111 -9.04 -7.30 -0.51
C VAL A 111 -9.36 -8.77 -0.80
N VAL A 112 -8.86 -9.27 -1.92
CA VAL A 112 -9.20 -10.59 -2.47
C VAL A 112 -7.97 -11.49 -2.39
N PRO A 113 -8.03 -12.66 -1.73
CA PRO A 113 -6.90 -13.57 -1.69
C PRO A 113 -6.60 -14.11 -3.10
N LEU A 114 -5.31 -14.25 -3.40
CA LEU A 114 -4.81 -14.86 -4.63
C LEU A 114 -4.15 -16.20 -4.34
N GLU A 115 -4.24 -17.12 -5.29
CA GLU A 115 -3.48 -18.37 -5.23
C GLU A 115 -1.97 -18.07 -5.27
N ALA A 116 -1.16 -18.84 -4.53
CA ALA A 116 0.28 -18.62 -4.42
C ALA A 116 1.07 -18.80 -5.74
N SER A 117 0.47 -19.35 -6.80
CA SER A 117 1.10 -19.39 -8.13
C SER A 117 0.93 -18.08 -8.90
N VAL A 118 -0.12 -17.31 -8.61
CA VAL A 118 -0.49 -16.10 -9.34
C VAL A 118 0.55 -15.01 -9.07
N TYR A 119 1.18 -14.51 -10.13
CA TYR A 119 2.32 -13.57 -10.06
C TYR A 119 3.60 -14.16 -9.45
N GLY A 120 3.75 -15.49 -9.48
CA GLY A 120 4.92 -16.19 -8.93
C GLY A 120 6.29 -15.82 -9.52
N ALA A 121 6.34 -15.17 -10.67
CA ALA A 121 7.60 -14.65 -11.24
C ALA A 121 8.11 -13.37 -10.55
N VAL A 122 7.31 -12.74 -9.69
CA VAL A 122 7.64 -11.48 -9.01
C VAL A 122 8.13 -11.74 -7.59
N ASN A 123 9.22 -11.07 -7.21
CA ASN A 123 9.74 -11.14 -5.86
C ASN A 123 8.93 -10.23 -4.91
N PHE A 124 7.84 -10.77 -4.36
CA PHE A 124 6.95 -10.00 -3.48
C PHE A 124 7.54 -9.61 -2.12
N THR A 125 8.71 -10.14 -1.74
CA THR A 125 9.40 -9.65 -0.54
C THR A 125 10.12 -8.32 -0.77
N ALA A 126 10.27 -7.89 -2.03
CA ALA A 126 10.94 -6.66 -2.41
C ALA A 126 10.05 -5.71 -3.22
N TYR A 127 9.00 -6.23 -3.86
CA TYR A 127 8.15 -5.46 -4.77
C TYR A 127 6.66 -5.77 -4.57
N ALA A 128 5.82 -4.78 -4.87
CA ALA A 128 4.41 -4.94 -5.15
C ALA A 128 4.16 -4.75 -6.66
N LEU A 129 2.98 -5.15 -7.13
CA LEU A 129 2.52 -4.81 -8.48
C LEU A 129 1.39 -3.79 -8.40
N SER A 130 1.43 -2.75 -9.22
CA SER A 130 0.34 -1.79 -9.38
C SER A 130 -0.21 -1.89 -10.80
N THR A 131 -1.46 -2.30 -10.95
CA THR A 131 -2.09 -2.47 -12.27
C THR A 131 -2.19 -1.14 -13.00
N VAL A 132 -1.63 -1.07 -14.21
CA VAL A 132 -1.74 0.09 -15.10
C VAL A 132 -2.78 -0.15 -16.18
N ALA A 133 -2.78 -1.36 -16.75
CA ALA A 133 -3.73 -1.75 -17.78
C ALA A 133 -3.94 -3.26 -17.76
N ARG A 134 -5.20 -3.70 -17.85
CA ARG A 134 -5.56 -5.10 -18.05
C ARG A 134 -6.71 -5.15 -19.03
N HIS A 135 -6.47 -5.71 -20.21
CA HIS A 135 -7.44 -5.62 -21.30
C HIS A 135 -7.71 -6.95 -21.99
N SER A 136 -8.96 -7.15 -22.37
CA SER A 136 -9.40 -8.12 -23.36
C SER A 136 -9.46 -7.43 -24.72
N PHE A 137 -8.76 -7.94 -25.72
CA PHE A 137 -8.69 -7.35 -27.04
C PHE A 137 -9.81 -7.84 -27.97
N GLY A 138 -10.29 -6.95 -28.84
CA GLY A 138 -11.30 -7.26 -29.87
C GLY A 138 -12.74 -6.94 -29.47
N GLY A 139 -13.03 -6.78 -28.18
CA GLY A 139 -14.35 -6.36 -27.70
C GLY A 139 -14.57 -4.87 -27.92
N ARG A 140 -15.35 -4.46 -28.92
CA ARG A 140 -15.77 -3.06 -29.06
C ARG A 140 -17.06 -2.84 -28.25
N GLY A 141 -16.99 -2.07 -27.16
CA GLY A 141 -18.14 -1.84 -26.29
C GLY A 141 -18.61 -3.08 -25.51
N GLY A 142 -17.74 -4.08 -25.35
CA GLY A 142 -18.00 -5.24 -24.50
C GLY A 142 -18.09 -4.85 -23.02
N SER A 143 -18.67 -5.72 -22.19
CA SER A 143 -18.59 -5.55 -20.74
C SER A 143 -17.20 -5.90 -20.23
N VAL A 144 -16.79 -5.28 -19.12
CA VAL A 144 -15.60 -5.70 -18.38
C VAL A 144 -15.75 -7.18 -18.01
N VAL A 145 -14.73 -7.99 -18.33
CA VAL A 145 -14.66 -9.38 -17.83
C VAL A 145 -14.12 -9.32 -16.41
N GLY A 146 -14.86 -9.90 -15.47
CA GLY A 146 -14.54 -9.97 -14.05
C GLY A 146 -15.23 -11.19 -13.43
N TYR A 147 -15.57 -11.15 -12.15
CA TYR A 147 -16.33 -12.24 -11.55
C TYR A 147 -17.70 -12.43 -12.23
N PRO A 148 -18.17 -13.66 -12.50
CA PRO A 148 -17.59 -14.95 -12.13
C PRO A 148 -16.57 -15.53 -13.11
N ASP A 149 -16.39 -14.94 -14.30
CA ASP A 149 -15.47 -15.45 -15.32
C ASP A 149 -14.01 -15.43 -14.82
N ASP A 150 -13.60 -14.38 -14.11
CA ASP A 150 -12.34 -14.29 -13.38
C ASP A 150 -12.56 -14.59 -11.89
N ARG A 151 -12.03 -15.74 -11.43
CA ARG A 151 -12.15 -16.19 -10.03
C ARG A 151 -11.51 -15.24 -9.01
N PHE A 152 -10.56 -14.41 -9.44
CA PHE A 152 -9.90 -13.40 -8.60
C PHE A 152 -10.57 -12.02 -8.70
N ASN A 153 -11.65 -11.93 -9.50
CA ASN A 153 -12.39 -10.71 -9.79
C ASN A 153 -11.48 -9.56 -10.30
N ARG A 154 -10.43 -9.89 -11.05
CA ARG A 154 -9.65 -8.89 -11.79
C ARG A 154 -10.50 -8.32 -12.91
N TYR A 155 -10.39 -7.01 -13.14
CA TYR A 155 -11.10 -6.35 -14.22
C TYR A 155 -10.28 -6.37 -15.50
N TRP A 156 -10.83 -6.97 -16.55
CA TRP A 156 -10.29 -6.97 -17.90
C TRP A 156 -11.15 -6.06 -18.76
N GLU A 157 -10.63 -4.86 -19.03
CA GLU A 157 -11.35 -3.85 -19.78
C GLU A 157 -11.34 -4.20 -21.28
N PRO A 158 -12.45 -4.01 -22.00
CA PRO A 158 -12.48 -4.18 -23.45
C PRO A 158 -11.53 -3.17 -24.11
N TYR A 159 -10.73 -3.63 -25.08
CA TYR A 159 -9.88 -2.75 -25.88
C TYR A 159 -10.02 -3.06 -27.37
N GLY A 160 -10.25 -2.00 -28.15
CA GLY A 160 -10.23 -2.04 -29.60
C GLY A 160 -10.35 -0.62 -30.16
N ASP A 161 -9.38 -0.22 -30.98
CA ASP A 161 -9.39 1.09 -31.64
C ASP A 161 -10.32 1.15 -32.86
N GLY A 162 -10.91 0.00 -33.25
CA GLY A 162 -11.80 -0.14 -34.40
C GLY A 162 -11.09 -0.11 -35.76
N SER A 163 -9.77 0.08 -35.78
CA SER A 163 -8.94 0.08 -37.00
C SER A 163 -8.29 -1.27 -37.26
N ILE A 164 -8.07 -2.06 -36.21
CA ILE A 164 -7.44 -3.37 -36.28
C ILE A 164 -8.50 -4.47 -36.45
N PRO A 165 -8.35 -5.39 -37.43
CA PRO A 165 -9.26 -6.52 -37.61
C PRO A 165 -9.39 -7.41 -36.37
N VAL A 166 -10.60 -7.87 -36.10
CA VAL A 166 -10.93 -8.76 -34.98
C VAL A 166 -11.25 -10.17 -35.51
N VAL A 167 -10.84 -11.19 -34.77
CA VAL A 167 -11.20 -12.59 -35.00
C VAL A 167 -11.84 -13.20 -33.76
N GLU A 168 -12.71 -14.18 -33.98
CA GLU A 168 -13.32 -14.98 -32.92
C GLU A 168 -12.62 -16.33 -32.80
N SER A 169 -12.46 -16.79 -31.55
CA SER A 169 -11.86 -18.08 -31.21
C SER A 169 -12.89 -19.19 -31.22
N GLN A 170 -12.56 -20.29 -31.90
CA GLN A 170 -13.40 -21.48 -32.02
C GLN A 170 -13.03 -22.61 -31.05
N ALA A 171 -12.16 -22.33 -30.07
CA ALA A 171 -11.66 -23.29 -29.10
C ALA A 171 -11.42 -22.63 -27.74
N SER A 172 -11.44 -23.44 -26.68
CA SER A 172 -11.12 -23.03 -25.31
C SER A 172 -9.61 -23.00 -25.08
N ALA A 173 -9.12 -21.94 -24.42
CA ALA A 173 -7.72 -21.84 -24.02
C ALA A 173 -7.46 -22.62 -22.73
N ALA A 174 -6.28 -23.20 -22.59
CA ALA A 174 -5.86 -23.97 -21.41
C ALA A 174 -5.39 -23.03 -20.27
N THR A 175 -6.29 -22.19 -19.76
CA THR A 175 -5.96 -21.07 -18.88
C THR A 175 -5.31 -21.46 -17.54
N GLU A 176 -5.61 -22.65 -17.02
CA GLU A 176 -4.98 -23.18 -15.80
C GLU A 176 -3.48 -23.46 -15.95
N ALA A 177 -2.99 -23.61 -17.19
CA ALA A 177 -1.56 -23.78 -17.46
C ALA A 177 -0.77 -22.46 -17.37
N PHE A 178 -1.46 -21.30 -17.45
CA PHE A 178 -0.84 -20.01 -17.25
C PHE A 178 -0.71 -19.71 -15.77
N TRP A 179 0.47 -19.27 -15.35
CA TRP A 179 0.78 -19.13 -13.92
C TRP A 179 -0.07 -18.06 -13.21
N ASN A 180 -0.58 -17.06 -13.94
CA ASN A 180 -1.54 -16.07 -13.43
C ASN A 180 -2.99 -16.33 -13.85
N LYS A 181 -3.29 -17.47 -14.49
CA LYS A 181 -4.65 -17.98 -14.69
C LYS A 181 -5.66 -16.91 -15.17
N PRO A 182 -5.44 -16.27 -16.33
CA PRO A 182 -6.44 -15.37 -16.92
C PRO A 182 -7.76 -16.13 -17.20
N PRO A 183 -8.92 -15.47 -17.21
CA PRO A 183 -10.20 -16.12 -17.47
C PRO A 183 -10.29 -16.54 -18.95
N GLU A 184 -10.99 -17.64 -19.26
CA GLU A 184 -11.16 -18.09 -20.65
C GLU A 184 -11.88 -17.04 -21.50
N ALA A 185 -12.77 -16.25 -20.88
CA ALA A 185 -13.52 -15.20 -21.55
C ALA A 185 -12.65 -14.17 -22.29
N VAL A 186 -11.41 -13.92 -21.86
CA VAL A 186 -10.52 -12.96 -22.55
C VAL A 186 -9.88 -13.52 -23.82
N PHE A 187 -10.06 -14.82 -24.09
CA PHE A 187 -9.59 -15.48 -25.30
C PHE A 187 -10.66 -15.59 -26.39
N ARG A 188 -11.92 -15.22 -26.11
CA ARG A 188 -13.04 -15.33 -27.06
C ARG A 188 -12.81 -14.55 -28.36
N GLN A 189 -12.10 -13.43 -28.27
CA GLN A 189 -11.77 -12.58 -29.40
C GLN A 189 -10.28 -12.21 -29.37
N GLY A 190 -9.77 -11.74 -30.50
CA GLY A 190 -8.41 -11.23 -30.59
C GLY A 190 -8.23 -10.29 -31.77
N LEU A 191 -7.23 -9.42 -31.66
CA LEU A 191 -6.80 -8.53 -32.73
C LEU A 191 -5.82 -9.27 -33.65
N THR A 192 -5.98 -9.14 -34.96
CA THR A 192 -5.17 -9.86 -35.95
C THR A 192 -4.70 -8.94 -37.07
N ALA A 193 -3.69 -9.40 -37.80
CA ALA A 193 -3.34 -8.87 -39.12
C ALA A 193 -3.59 -9.92 -40.22
N SER A 194 -3.61 -9.47 -41.48
CA SER A 194 -3.67 -10.38 -42.64
C SER A 194 -2.43 -11.26 -42.71
N ARG A 195 -2.54 -12.41 -43.40
CA ARG A 195 -1.41 -13.34 -43.60
C ARG A 195 -0.18 -12.61 -44.15
N GLY A 196 0.97 -12.86 -43.51
CA GLY A 196 2.25 -12.25 -43.91
C GLY A 196 2.39 -10.76 -43.58
N LYS A 197 1.42 -10.15 -42.88
CA LYS A 197 1.51 -8.76 -42.41
C LYS A 197 1.75 -8.73 -40.90
N SER A 198 2.59 -7.80 -40.47
CA SER A 198 2.81 -7.52 -39.05
C SER A 198 1.60 -6.84 -38.44
N LEU A 199 1.31 -7.17 -37.17
CA LEU A 199 0.35 -6.43 -36.36
C LEU A 199 1.09 -5.37 -35.54
N TYR A 200 0.56 -4.16 -35.50
CA TYR A 200 1.07 -3.07 -34.68
C TYR A 200 -0.02 -2.61 -33.72
N LEU A 201 0.29 -2.60 -32.43
CA LEU A 201 -0.63 -2.24 -31.38
C LEU A 201 0.02 -1.21 -30.47
N GLN A 202 -0.55 -0.02 -30.40
CA GLN A 202 -0.16 0.97 -29.39
C GLN A 202 -0.95 0.70 -28.12
N TRP A 203 -0.30 0.10 -27.12
CA TRP A 203 -0.98 -0.29 -25.89
C TRP A 203 0.00 -0.25 -24.70
N PRO A 204 -0.41 0.31 -23.55
CA PRO A 204 -1.69 1.00 -23.31
C PRO A 204 -1.76 2.35 -24.06
N ALA A 205 -2.96 2.93 -24.12
CA ALA A 205 -3.18 4.22 -24.80
C ALA A 205 -2.46 5.38 -24.11
N ALA A 206 -2.42 5.36 -22.77
CA ALA A 206 -1.74 6.36 -21.97
C ALA A 206 -0.21 6.12 -21.96
N PRO A 207 0.60 7.19 -21.99
CA PRO A 207 2.04 7.07 -21.83
C PRO A 207 2.41 6.60 -20.41
N LEU A 208 3.50 5.84 -20.32
CA LEU A 208 3.99 5.25 -19.09
C LEU A 208 5.10 6.09 -18.45
N PRO A 209 5.15 6.25 -17.12
CA PRO A 209 6.34 6.75 -16.46
C PRO A 209 7.50 5.77 -16.64
N ALA A 210 8.74 6.27 -16.58
CA ALA A 210 9.93 5.43 -16.66
C ALA A 210 10.03 4.54 -15.42
N ALA A 211 9.83 3.23 -15.61
CA ALA A 211 9.87 2.23 -14.53
C ALA A 211 10.06 0.81 -15.11
N SER A 212 10.18 -0.16 -14.21
CA SER A 212 10.07 -1.58 -14.55
C SER A 212 8.61 -2.03 -14.47
N TYR A 213 8.21 -2.86 -15.42
CA TYR A 213 6.84 -3.35 -15.54
C TYR A 213 6.81 -4.87 -15.64
N TYR A 214 5.84 -5.44 -14.93
CA TYR A 214 5.34 -6.76 -15.25
C TYR A 214 4.47 -6.63 -16.52
N LEU A 215 4.88 -7.28 -17.60
CA LEU A 215 4.16 -7.31 -18.88
C LEU A 215 3.80 -8.75 -19.22
N ALA A 216 2.53 -9.03 -19.49
CA ALA A 216 2.08 -10.32 -20.01
C ALA A 216 1.17 -10.13 -21.22
N LEU A 217 1.43 -10.94 -22.25
CA LEU A 217 0.68 -10.94 -23.51
C LEU A 217 0.13 -12.34 -23.76
N TYR A 218 -1.14 -12.40 -24.18
CA TYR A 218 -1.89 -13.64 -24.35
C TYR A 218 -2.32 -13.85 -25.78
N PHE A 219 -2.17 -15.10 -26.23
CA PHE A 219 -2.35 -15.48 -27.62
C PHE A 219 -3.08 -16.82 -27.71
N GLN A 220 -3.92 -17.00 -28.72
CA GLN A 220 -4.55 -18.27 -29.03
C GLN A 220 -4.83 -18.34 -30.53
N ASP A 221 -4.54 -19.49 -31.15
CA ASP A 221 -5.01 -19.72 -32.50
C ASP A 221 -6.53 -19.82 -32.48
N ASN A 222 -7.18 -18.92 -33.21
CA ASN A 222 -8.62 -18.71 -33.14
C ASN A 222 -9.43 -19.75 -33.97
N ARG A 223 -8.78 -20.68 -34.68
CA ARG A 223 -9.45 -21.70 -35.52
C ARG A 223 -9.84 -22.94 -34.71
N ALA A 224 -10.72 -23.77 -35.27
CA ALA A 224 -11.03 -25.08 -34.70
C ALA A 224 -9.76 -25.94 -34.52
N PRO A 225 -9.65 -26.75 -33.46
CA PRO A 225 -8.48 -27.60 -33.21
C PRO A 225 -8.18 -28.53 -34.39
N SER A 226 -6.96 -28.45 -34.93
CA SER A 226 -6.46 -29.33 -36.00
C SER A 226 -4.93 -29.32 -36.03
N ALA A 227 -4.32 -30.26 -36.77
CA ALA A 227 -2.88 -30.28 -37.00
C ALA A 227 -2.35 -29.03 -37.74
N LEU A 228 -3.23 -28.23 -38.34
CA LEU A 228 -2.89 -27.00 -39.08
C LEU A 228 -3.26 -25.72 -38.31
N SER A 229 -3.79 -25.86 -37.09
CA SER A 229 -4.26 -24.76 -36.25
C SER A 229 -3.14 -24.22 -35.36
N TRP A 230 -2.11 -23.71 -36.03
CA TRP A 230 -0.94 -23.07 -35.41
C TRP A 230 -0.54 -21.81 -36.19
N ARG A 231 0.22 -20.93 -35.54
CA ARG A 231 0.89 -19.79 -36.15
C ARG A 231 2.19 -19.47 -35.42
N VAL A 232 3.16 -18.92 -36.15
CA VAL A 232 4.46 -18.54 -35.57
C VAL A 232 4.75 -17.08 -35.89
N PHE A 233 5.14 -16.32 -34.87
CA PHE A 233 5.53 -14.93 -35.01
C PHE A 233 6.49 -14.48 -33.90
N ASP A 234 7.29 -13.45 -34.20
CA ASP A 234 8.08 -12.75 -33.19
C ASP A 234 7.22 -11.71 -32.48
N VAL A 235 7.53 -11.46 -31.21
CA VAL A 235 6.92 -10.42 -30.38
C VAL A 235 7.99 -9.39 -30.05
N ALA A 236 7.74 -8.13 -30.37
CA ALA A 236 8.62 -7.02 -29.99
C ALA A 236 7.83 -5.95 -29.22
N VAL A 237 8.49 -5.34 -28.24
CA VAL A 237 7.95 -4.24 -27.43
C VAL A 237 8.89 -3.05 -27.60
N ASN A 238 8.37 -1.92 -28.07
CA ASN A 238 9.14 -0.72 -28.43
C ASN A 238 10.30 -1.00 -29.39
N GLY A 239 10.11 -1.97 -30.30
CA GLY A 239 11.12 -2.39 -31.27
C GLY A 239 12.21 -3.32 -30.72
N GLN A 240 12.23 -3.58 -29.41
CA GLN A 240 13.09 -4.59 -28.81
C GLN A 240 12.41 -5.96 -28.84
N LEU A 241 13.18 -6.99 -29.20
CA LEU A 241 12.69 -8.36 -29.24
C LEU A 241 12.31 -8.82 -27.82
N PHE A 242 11.05 -9.17 -27.64
CA PHE A 242 10.48 -9.66 -26.38
C PHE A 242 10.39 -11.18 -26.37
N PHE A 243 10.02 -11.78 -27.51
CA PHE A 243 10.04 -13.22 -27.71
C PHE A 243 10.26 -13.56 -29.19
N ALA A 244 11.09 -14.56 -29.48
CA ALA A 244 11.38 -15.01 -30.84
C ALA A 244 10.66 -16.33 -31.16
N GLY A 245 10.04 -16.42 -32.33
CA GLY A 245 9.45 -17.66 -32.84
C GLY A 245 8.34 -18.20 -31.96
N LEU A 246 7.47 -17.34 -31.42
CA LEU A 246 6.35 -17.78 -30.59
C LEU A 246 5.40 -18.67 -31.40
N ASN A 247 5.33 -19.95 -31.05
CA ASN A 247 4.38 -20.88 -31.62
C ASN A 247 3.08 -20.84 -30.81
N VAL A 248 1.98 -20.44 -31.46
CA VAL A 248 0.66 -20.30 -30.85
C VAL A 248 -0.26 -21.37 -31.42
N SER A 249 -0.83 -22.18 -30.53
CA SER A 249 -1.83 -23.22 -30.84
C SER A 249 -3.21 -22.84 -30.32
N THR A 250 -4.21 -23.70 -30.52
CA THR A 250 -5.56 -23.53 -29.96
C THR A 250 -5.60 -23.66 -28.44
N ALA A 251 -4.59 -24.26 -27.79
CA ALA A 251 -4.49 -24.29 -26.33
C ALA A 251 -4.09 -22.93 -25.73
N GLY A 252 -3.57 -22.02 -26.57
CA GLY A 252 -3.10 -20.70 -26.16
C GLY A 252 -1.64 -20.70 -25.70
N SER A 253 -1.06 -19.51 -25.72
CA SER A 253 0.32 -19.23 -25.31
C SER A 253 0.35 -17.90 -24.54
N MET A 254 1.30 -17.78 -23.62
CA MET A 254 1.58 -16.58 -22.86
C MET A 254 3.07 -16.28 -22.94
N VAL A 255 3.42 -15.02 -23.21
CA VAL A 255 4.79 -14.53 -22.99
C VAL A 255 4.76 -13.40 -21.98
N TYR A 256 5.76 -13.35 -21.10
CA TYR A 256 5.80 -12.35 -20.04
C TYR A 256 7.22 -11.90 -19.71
N GLY A 257 7.32 -10.69 -19.17
CA GLY A 257 8.54 -10.12 -18.61
C GLY A 257 8.24 -9.66 -17.20
N ALA A 258 8.97 -10.18 -16.21
CA ALA A 258 8.73 -9.89 -14.80
C ALA A 258 9.09 -8.45 -14.40
N ALA A 259 10.04 -7.82 -15.11
CA ALA A 259 10.55 -6.48 -14.84
C ALA A 259 11.05 -5.81 -16.14
N TRP A 260 10.20 -5.73 -17.16
CA TRP A 260 10.52 -5.12 -18.45
C TRP A 260 10.53 -3.58 -18.35
N PRO A 261 11.63 -2.90 -18.75
CA PRO A 261 11.70 -1.44 -18.66
C PRO A 261 10.83 -0.78 -19.74
N LEU A 262 9.95 0.15 -19.32
CA LEU A 262 9.14 0.95 -20.24
C LEU A 262 9.10 2.41 -19.81
N SER A 263 8.89 3.29 -20.79
CA SER A 263 8.69 4.72 -20.60
C SER A 263 7.99 5.30 -21.83
N GLY A 264 7.15 6.31 -21.64
CA GLY A 264 6.43 6.96 -22.73
C GLY A 264 5.42 6.04 -23.40
N GLN A 265 5.19 6.25 -24.69
CA GLN A 265 4.23 5.50 -25.48
C GLN A 265 4.76 4.09 -25.75
N THR A 266 3.92 3.07 -25.56
CA THR A 266 4.31 1.66 -25.75
C THR A 266 3.69 1.08 -27.01
N ARG A 267 4.52 0.43 -27.83
CA ARG A 267 4.10 -0.25 -29.06
C ARG A 267 4.49 -1.73 -29.02
N ILE A 268 3.50 -2.59 -29.16
CA ILE A 268 3.66 -4.02 -29.38
C ILE A 268 3.63 -4.27 -30.88
N THR A 269 4.61 -5.02 -31.38
CA THR A 269 4.69 -5.46 -32.77
C THR A 269 4.73 -6.98 -32.82
N LEU A 270 3.85 -7.59 -33.61
CA LEU A 270 3.87 -9.02 -33.89
C LEU A 270 4.28 -9.23 -35.35
N THR A 271 5.37 -9.96 -35.59
CA THR A 271 5.91 -10.17 -36.94
C THR A 271 5.82 -11.65 -37.34
N PRO A 272 4.95 -12.02 -38.30
CA PRO A 272 4.77 -13.42 -38.69
C PRO A 272 6.04 -14.01 -39.29
N SER A 273 6.37 -15.23 -38.87
CA SER A 273 7.48 -15.98 -39.48
C SER A 273 7.12 -16.41 -40.91
N PRO A 274 8.10 -16.55 -41.81
CA PRO A 274 7.89 -17.12 -43.13
C PRO A 274 7.22 -18.49 -43.03
N GLY A 275 6.17 -18.72 -43.83
CA GLY A 275 5.44 -19.98 -43.82
C GLY A 275 4.30 -20.09 -42.80
N SER A 276 4.13 -19.11 -41.88
CA SER A 276 2.95 -19.09 -41.01
C SER A 276 1.66 -19.12 -41.85
N PRO A 277 0.70 -20.02 -41.55
CA PRO A 277 -0.48 -20.22 -42.37
C PRO A 277 -1.46 -19.04 -42.28
N VAL A 278 -1.40 -18.27 -41.20
CA VAL A 278 -2.25 -17.13 -40.88
C VAL A 278 -1.43 -15.99 -40.25
N GLY A 279 -2.03 -14.80 -40.19
CA GLY A 279 -1.41 -13.65 -39.53
C GLY A 279 -1.29 -13.82 -38.01
N PRO A 280 -0.50 -12.96 -37.34
CA PRO A 280 -0.39 -12.97 -35.89
C PRO A 280 -1.73 -12.55 -35.26
N VAL A 281 -1.97 -12.98 -34.02
CA VAL A 281 -3.15 -12.63 -33.23
C VAL A 281 -2.71 -12.24 -31.83
N ILE A 282 -3.48 -11.43 -31.11
CA ILE A 282 -3.33 -11.19 -29.67
C ILE A 282 -4.72 -11.05 -29.02
N ASN A 283 -4.94 -11.75 -27.91
CA ASN A 283 -6.26 -11.87 -27.28
C ASN A 283 -6.41 -10.96 -26.07
N ALA A 284 -5.36 -10.82 -25.27
CA ALA A 284 -5.39 -10.00 -24.06
C ALA A 284 -3.99 -9.54 -23.66
N ALA A 285 -3.91 -8.60 -22.73
CA ALA A 285 -2.66 -8.21 -22.11
C ALA A 285 -2.84 -7.66 -20.68
N GLU A 286 -1.80 -7.81 -19.87
CA GLU A 286 -1.64 -7.22 -18.54
C GLU A 286 -0.35 -6.42 -18.47
N LEU A 287 -0.45 -5.22 -17.91
CA LEU A 287 0.67 -4.34 -17.63
C LEU A 287 0.52 -3.81 -16.22
N MET A 288 1.50 -4.12 -15.37
CA MET A 288 1.53 -3.70 -13.98
C MET A 288 2.90 -3.09 -13.68
N MET A 289 2.94 -1.93 -13.05
CA MET A 289 4.18 -1.34 -12.58
C MET A 289 4.74 -2.15 -11.42
N VAL A 290 6.05 -2.43 -11.45
CA VAL A 290 6.75 -3.06 -10.34
C VAL A 290 7.15 -1.97 -9.35
N VAL A 291 6.51 -1.97 -8.19
CA VAL A 291 6.65 -0.93 -7.15
C VAL A 291 7.57 -1.44 -6.05
N PRO A 292 8.76 -0.85 -5.82
CA PRO A 292 9.61 -1.21 -4.68
C PRO A 292 8.89 -0.97 -3.35
N LEU A 293 9.03 -1.90 -2.41
CA LEU A 293 8.45 -1.72 -1.08
C LEU A 293 9.15 -0.59 -0.31
N GLY A 294 8.38 0.20 0.44
CA GLY A 294 8.82 1.45 1.09
C GLY A 294 9.59 1.27 2.40
N GLY A 295 9.95 0.03 2.75
CA GLY A 295 10.47 -0.34 4.07
C GLY A 295 9.37 -0.84 5.01
N ARG A 296 9.71 -1.01 6.29
CA ARG A 296 8.76 -1.34 7.36
C ARG A 296 9.22 -0.73 8.68
N THR A 297 8.31 -0.40 9.60
CA THR A 297 8.69 -0.14 10.98
C THR A 297 9.20 -1.43 11.62
N HIS A 298 10.21 -1.32 12.48
CA HIS A 298 10.73 -2.45 13.24
C HIS A 298 9.61 -3.13 14.05
N PRO A 299 9.43 -4.46 13.96
CA PRO A 299 8.27 -5.13 14.55
C PRO A 299 8.07 -4.88 16.04
N ARG A 300 9.16 -4.76 16.80
CA ARG A 300 9.10 -4.43 18.23
C ARG A 300 8.55 -3.03 18.49
N ASP A 301 8.88 -2.07 17.62
CA ASP A 301 8.37 -0.70 17.75
C ASP A 301 6.89 -0.67 17.35
N VAL A 302 6.46 -1.44 16.33
CA VAL A 302 5.03 -1.63 16.01
C VAL A 302 4.26 -2.15 17.21
N ILE A 303 4.73 -3.24 17.84
CA ILE A 303 4.10 -3.82 19.04
C ILE A 303 4.04 -2.79 20.18
N GLY A 304 5.13 -2.05 20.42
CA GLY A 304 5.18 -1.01 21.45
C GLY A 304 4.18 0.10 21.20
N MET A 305 4.08 0.59 19.95
CA MET A 305 3.18 1.66 19.56
C MET A 305 1.71 1.23 19.56
N GLU A 306 1.39 0.02 19.12
CA GLU A 306 0.03 -0.53 19.18
C GLU A 306 -0.44 -0.72 20.63
N ALA A 307 0.43 -1.22 21.50
CA ALA A 307 0.12 -1.36 22.92
C ALA A 307 -0.03 0.00 23.61
N LEU A 308 0.79 0.98 23.24
CA LEU A 308 0.65 2.36 23.73
C LEU A 308 -0.68 2.97 23.28
N ALA A 309 -1.05 2.81 22.00
CA ALA A 309 -2.34 3.23 21.48
C ALA A 309 -3.52 2.59 22.23
N GLY A 310 -3.42 1.30 22.55
CA GLY A 310 -4.44 0.56 23.31
C GLY A 310 -4.53 0.97 24.79
N GLY A 311 -3.46 1.52 25.37
CA GLY A 311 -3.47 2.08 26.73
C GLY A 311 -4.14 3.45 26.83
N PHE A 312 -4.27 4.16 25.70
CA PHE A 312 -4.88 5.48 25.65
C PHE A 312 -6.39 5.39 25.44
N LEU A 313 -7.15 6.22 26.17
CA LEU A 313 -8.61 6.31 26.01
C LEU A 313 -9.01 7.01 24.71
N ASN A 314 -8.18 7.94 24.26
CA ASN A 314 -8.41 8.76 23.08
C ASN A 314 -7.08 9.06 22.37
N PRO A 315 -6.43 8.03 21.78
CA PRO A 315 -5.23 8.25 20.97
C PRO A 315 -5.54 9.12 19.74
N PRO A 316 -4.53 9.76 19.12
CA PRO A 316 -4.71 10.47 17.86
C PRO A 316 -5.36 9.60 16.78
N SER A 317 -6.15 10.24 15.92
CA SER A 317 -7.06 9.53 15.00
C SER A 317 -6.34 8.73 13.91
N ASP A 318 -5.05 9.03 13.67
CA ASP A 318 -4.18 8.37 12.71
C ASP A 318 -3.32 7.25 13.30
N TRP A 319 -3.47 6.92 14.59
CA TRP A 319 -2.76 5.82 15.26
C TRP A 319 -3.30 4.43 14.84
N ARG A 320 -3.23 4.14 13.53
CA ARG A 320 -3.52 2.84 12.91
C ARG A 320 -2.60 2.59 11.71
N GLY A 321 -2.33 1.33 11.41
CA GLY A 321 -1.39 0.92 10.35
C GLY A 321 0.06 1.02 10.82
N ASP A 322 1.01 1.16 9.89
CA ASP A 322 2.43 1.30 10.25
C ASP A 322 2.68 2.68 10.93
N PRO A 323 3.36 2.78 12.09
CA PRO A 323 3.50 4.03 12.82
C PRO A 323 4.48 5.03 12.18
N CYS A 324 5.47 4.57 11.40
CA CYS A 324 6.46 5.44 10.78
C CYS A 324 6.21 5.66 9.29
N LEU A 325 5.56 4.70 8.61
CA LEU A 325 5.53 4.63 7.15
C LEU A 325 4.11 4.78 6.56
N PRO A 326 3.96 5.27 5.32
CA PRO A 326 5.02 5.80 4.45
C PRO A 326 5.75 7.02 5.02
N LYS A 327 6.99 7.24 4.57
CA LYS A 327 7.79 8.40 4.98
C LYS A 327 7.02 9.70 4.78
N GLY A 328 7.11 10.61 5.76
CA GLY A 328 6.37 11.87 5.77
C GLY A 328 4.91 11.75 6.22
N THR A 329 4.45 10.55 6.60
CA THR A 329 3.07 10.28 7.06
C THR A 329 3.08 9.42 8.33
N SER A 330 4.10 9.58 9.18
CA SER A 330 4.12 8.94 10.50
C SER A 330 2.89 9.34 11.31
N TRP A 331 2.54 8.53 12.30
CA TRP A 331 1.46 8.84 13.22
C TRP A 331 1.68 10.20 13.89
N THR A 332 0.58 10.87 14.20
CA THR A 332 0.62 12.17 14.87
C THR A 332 1.42 12.09 16.16
N GLY A 333 2.36 13.01 16.31
CA GLY A 333 3.27 13.06 17.45
C GLY A 333 4.42 12.06 17.41
N VAL A 334 4.52 11.19 16.39
CA VAL A 334 5.57 10.17 16.28
C VAL A 334 6.63 10.61 15.28
N THR A 335 7.88 10.66 15.74
CA THR A 335 9.05 10.87 14.88
C THR A 335 9.83 9.58 14.74
N CYS A 336 10.20 9.25 13.51
CA CYS A 336 10.99 8.07 13.19
C CYS A 336 12.29 8.43 12.49
N ASN A 337 13.27 7.53 12.54
CA ASN A 337 14.47 7.67 11.73
C ASN A 337 14.21 7.36 10.24
N GLU A 338 15.18 7.69 9.39
CA GLU A 338 15.06 7.56 7.92
C GLU A 338 15.49 6.18 7.37
N ASP A 339 15.76 5.21 8.25
CA ASP A 339 16.23 3.89 7.86
C ASP A 339 15.13 3.07 7.14
N PRO A 340 15.47 2.16 6.22
CA PRO A 340 14.48 1.25 5.60
C PRO A 340 13.75 0.36 6.61
N LEU A 341 14.41 0.04 7.73
CA LEU A 341 13.79 -0.56 8.90
C LEU A 341 13.60 0.54 9.96
N ALA A 342 12.52 1.30 9.80
CA ALA A 342 12.29 2.50 10.59
C ALA A 342 12.14 2.18 12.08
N ARG A 343 12.67 3.06 12.92
CA ARG A 343 12.59 3.03 14.38
C ARG A 343 11.93 4.29 14.89
N VAL A 344 11.11 4.18 15.94
CA VAL A 344 10.54 5.33 16.65
C VAL A 344 11.64 5.95 17.51
N ILE A 345 11.90 7.24 17.29
CA ILE A 345 12.95 7.99 17.98
C ILE A 345 12.39 9.08 18.90
N ALA A 346 11.18 9.58 18.65
CA ALA A 346 10.52 10.48 19.59
C ALA A 346 9.00 10.33 19.55
N ILE A 347 8.38 10.56 20.71
CA ILE A 347 6.92 10.69 20.87
C ILE A 347 6.66 12.04 21.52
N ASN A 348 5.85 12.88 20.88
CA ASN A 348 5.41 14.16 21.40
C ASN A 348 3.90 14.28 21.23
N LEU A 349 3.20 14.16 22.35
CA LEU A 349 1.75 14.37 22.46
C LEU A 349 1.43 15.48 23.47
N THR A 350 2.28 16.49 23.58
CA THR A 350 2.05 17.62 24.47
C THR A 350 0.72 18.32 24.17
N ASN A 351 -0.17 18.38 25.17
CA ASN A 351 -1.51 18.98 25.11
C ASN A 351 -2.49 18.34 24.11
N TYR A 352 -2.36 17.04 23.83
CA TYR A 352 -3.29 16.30 22.96
C TYR A 352 -4.55 15.81 23.68
N ARG A 353 -4.70 16.13 24.97
CA ARG A 353 -5.83 15.72 25.84
C ARG A 353 -5.99 14.21 25.94
N VAL A 354 -4.91 13.46 25.78
CA VAL A 354 -4.91 12.00 25.82
C VAL A 354 -5.16 11.53 27.24
N GLY A 355 -6.18 10.68 27.45
CA GLY A 355 -6.43 10.00 28.71
C GLY A 355 -5.96 8.54 28.71
N GLY A 356 -6.17 7.83 29.81
CA GLY A 356 -5.81 6.42 29.96
C GLY A 356 -4.48 6.24 30.68
N SER A 357 -3.73 5.21 30.33
CA SER A 357 -2.46 4.87 30.98
C SER A 357 -1.32 4.67 29.97
N ILE A 358 -0.09 4.94 30.41
CA ILE A 358 1.10 4.61 29.63
C ILE A 358 1.35 3.10 29.73
N SER A 359 1.22 2.39 28.62
CA SER A 359 1.48 0.94 28.57
C SER A 359 2.93 0.61 28.94
N ASP A 360 3.15 -0.48 29.67
CA ASP A 360 4.49 -1.01 29.98
C ASP A 360 5.28 -1.41 28.74
N HIS A 361 4.58 -1.70 27.64
CA HIS A 361 5.17 -1.97 26.34
C HIS A 361 5.86 -0.74 25.73
N ILE A 362 5.77 0.45 26.32
CA ILE A 362 6.61 1.60 25.93
C ILE A 362 8.11 1.25 26.01
N ALA A 363 8.48 0.31 26.88
CA ALA A 363 9.84 -0.23 27.01
C ALA A 363 10.35 -0.92 25.72
N ASN A 364 9.47 -1.29 24.79
CA ASN A 364 9.84 -1.87 23.51
C ASN A 364 10.51 -0.87 22.55
N LEU A 365 10.30 0.43 22.78
CA LEU A 365 10.76 1.52 21.90
C LEU A 365 12.23 1.88 22.15
N THR A 366 13.15 0.91 22.14
CA THR A 366 14.52 1.15 22.65
C THR A 366 15.38 2.12 21.84
N ALA A 367 14.90 2.63 20.71
CA ALA A 367 15.59 3.67 19.94
C ALA A 367 15.11 5.08 20.32
N VAL A 368 14.07 5.19 21.17
CA VAL A 368 13.48 6.47 21.56
C VAL A 368 14.47 7.29 22.39
N SER A 369 14.59 8.55 22.02
CA SER A 369 15.41 9.54 22.74
C SER A 369 14.55 10.57 23.47
N SER A 370 13.30 10.78 23.06
CA SER A 370 12.43 11.79 23.64
C SER A 370 10.99 11.29 23.78
N ILE A 371 10.43 11.40 24.98
CA ILE A 371 9.02 11.11 25.26
C ILE A 371 8.44 12.32 25.98
N TRP A 372 7.55 13.04 25.29
CA TRP A 372 6.88 14.23 25.81
C TRP A 372 5.38 14.02 25.78
N LEU A 373 4.78 13.86 26.97
CA LEU A 373 3.35 13.62 27.17
C LEU A 373 2.72 14.71 28.05
N VAL A 374 3.30 15.91 28.03
CA VAL A 374 2.96 17.05 28.89
C VAL A 374 1.51 17.49 28.71
N GLY A 375 0.83 17.86 29.80
CA GLY A 375 -0.48 18.52 29.73
C GLY A 375 -1.59 17.61 29.19
N ASN A 376 -1.60 16.34 29.60
CA ASN A 376 -2.60 15.36 29.21
C ASN A 376 -3.43 14.91 30.43
N ASN A 377 -4.33 13.94 30.23
CA ASN A 377 -5.14 13.36 31.30
C ASN A 377 -4.71 11.92 31.61
N LEU A 378 -3.40 11.65 31.54
CA LEU A 378 -2.84 10.32 31.78
C LEU A 378 -2.94 9.97 33.27
N THR A 379 -3.22 8.70 33.53
CA THR A 379 -3.45 8.11 34.86
C THR A 379 -2.65 6.83 35.01
N GLY A 380 -2.67 6.25 36.21
CA GLY A 380 -1.92 5.02 36.51
C GLY A 380 -0.43 5.29 36.77
N PRO A 381 0.37 4.23 36.96
CA PRO A 381 1.79 4.35 37.27
C PRO A 381 2.63 4.70 36.05
N ILE A 382 3.80 5.31 36.29
CA ILE A 382 4.86 5.38 35.29
C ILE A 382 5.43 3.96 35.12
N PRO A 383 5.43 3.38 33.91
CA PRO A 383 5.92 2.02 33.69
C PRO A 383 7.45 1.93 33.82
N ASP A 384 7.97 0.72 33.92
CA ASP A 384 9.41 0.49 33.83
C ASP A 384 9.93 0.87 32.44
N MET A 385 10.92 1.75 32.39
CA MET A 385 11.59 2.21 31.17
C MET A 385 13.05 1.76 31.09
N SER A 386 13.46 0.79 31.92
CA SER A 386 14.83 0.27 31.98
C SER A 386 15.48 -0.06 30.62
N PRO A 387 14.76 -0.55 29.58
CA PRO A 387 15.38 -0.86 28.29
C PRO A 387 15.60 0.36 27.37
N LEU A 388 15.11 1.54 27.74
CA LEU A 388 15.19 2.76 26.93
C LEU A 388 16.54 3.48 27.09
N HIS A 389 17.64 2.77 26.83
CA HIS A 389 19.01 3.27 27.05
C HIS A 389 19.39 4.50 26.22
N HIS A 390 18.59 4.85 25.21
CA HIS A 390 18.76 6.03 24.37
C HIS A 390 17.94 7.24 24.83
N LEU A 391 17.09 7.08 25.85
CA LEU A 391 16.22 8.14 26.34
C LEU A 391 17.05 9.28 26.94
N VAL A 392 16.85 10.48 26.42
CA VAL A 392 17.50 11.73 26.83
C VAL A 392 16.53 12.64 27.54
N SER A 393 15.27 12.71 27.10
CA SER A 393 14.24 13.55 27.71
C SER A 393 12.95 12.78 27.96
N LEU A 394 12.45 12.88 29.20
CA LEU A 394 11.17 12.32 29.63
C LEU A 394 10.36 13.40 30.34
N HIS A 395 9.34 13.92 29.65
CA HIS A 395 8.45 14.97 30.16
C HIS A 395 7.04 14.40 30.30
N LEU A 396 6.61 14.25 31.56
CA LEU A 396 5.33 13.66 31.96
C LEU A 396 4.53 14.61 32.87
N GLU A 397 4.97 15.85 33.00
CA GLU A 397 4.33 16.86 33.84
C GLU A 397 2.92 17.24 33.37
N ASP A 398 2.15 17.81 34.30
CA ASP A 398 0.76 18.23 34.07
C ASP A 398 -0.14 17.07 33.60
N ASN A 399 -0.18 16.00 34.41
CA ASN A 399 -1.01 14.82 34.20
C ASN A 399 -1.65 14.38 35.55
N ALA A 400 -2.26 13.20 35.59
CA ALA A 400 -2.83 12.59 36.78
C ALA A 400 -2.16 11.25 37.13
N LEU A 401 -0.87 11.08 36.80
CA LEU A 401 -0.11 9.86 37.07
C LEU A 401 0.00 9.61 38.59
N THR A 402 0.04 8.34 38.98
CA THR A 402 -0.02 7.88 40.39
C THR A 402 1.10 6.89 40.67
N GLY A 403 1.24 6.46 41.94
CA GLY A 403 2.24 5.47 42.32
C GLY A 403 3.65 6.04 42.47
N PRO A 404 4.65 5.17 42.69
CA PRO A 404 6.04 5.59 42.91
C PRO A 404 6.78 5.92 41.62
N LEU A 405 7.86 6.68 41.75
CA LEU A 405 8.86 6.81 40.69
C LEU A 405 9.60 5.48 40.50
N PRO A 406 9.66 4.91 39.29
CA PRO A 406 10.42 3.69 39.03
C PRO A 406 11.91 3.89 39.29
N GLU A 407 12.53 3.00 40.06
CA GLU A 407 13.96 3.05 40.36
C GLU A 407 14.82 2.98 39.09
N SER A 408 14.31 2.32 38.06
CA SER A 408 14.97 2.14 36.77
C SER A 408 15.22 3.44 36.02
N LEU A 409 14.45 4.52 36.24
CA LEU A 409 14.73 5.82 35.62
C LEU A 409 16.11 6.36 36.01
N GLY A 410 16.58 6.06 37.23
CA GLY A 410 17.93 6.42 37.68
C GLY A 410 19.04 5.63 36.99
N SER A 411 18.72 4.50 36.33
CA SER A 411 19.69 3.67 35.60
C SER A 411 19.89 4.09 34.13
N LEU A 412 19.05 5.00 33.62
CA LEU A 412 19.11 5.49 32.24
C LEU A 412 20.21 6.54 32.09
N THR A 413 21.44 6.09 31.85
CA THR A 413 22.66 6.94 31.86
C THR A 413 22.67 8.09 30.86
N ARG A 414 21.79 8.08 29.84
CA ARG A 414 21.63 9.16 28.87
C ARG A 414 20.50 10.14 29.19
N LEU A 415 19.66 9.85 30.18
CA LEU A 415 18.53 10.69 30.54
C LEU A 415 19.05 11.98 31.16
N GLU A 416 18.88 13.11 30.50
CA GLU A 416 19.31 14.43 30.96
C GLU A 416 18.15 15.22 31.55
N GLU A 417 16.91 14.97 31.10
CA GLU A 417 15.74 15.72 31.55
C GLU A 417 14.63 14.77 32.01
N LEU A 418 14.22 14.91 33.27
CA LEU A 418 13.11 14.18 33.88
C LEU A 418 12.16 15.18 34.54
N SER A 419 11.01 15.41 33.92
CA SER A 419 9.96 16.31 34.42
C SER A 419 8.69 15.51 34.72
N VAL A 420 8.26 15.56 35.97
CA VAL A 420 7.11 14.80 36.50
C VAL A 420 6.23 15.61 37.44
N GLN A 421 6.49 16.92 37.58
CA GLN A 421 5.68 17.84 38.40
C GLN A 421 4.20 17.85 37.99
N ASN A 422 3.34 18.31 38.88
CA ASN A 422 1.89 18.40 38.66
C ASN A 422 1.27 17.05 38.25
N ASN A 423 1.58 16.02 39.03
CA ASN A 423 0.95 14.69 38.99
C ASN A 423 0.46 14.31 40.40
N ASN A 424 0.04 13.06 40.60
CA ASN A 424 -0.35 12.48 41.89
C ASN A 424 0.62 11.38 42.35
N LEU A 425 1.91 11.52 42.04
CA LEU A 425 2.94 10.53 42.39
C LEU A 425 3.19 10.52 43.91
N GLN A 426 3.49 9.35 44.45
CA GLN A 426 3.61 9.13 45.89
C GLN A 426 4.80 8.22 46.23
N GLY A 427 5.37 8.38 47.42
CA GLY A 427 6.43 7.52 47.95
C GLY A 427 7.80 8.18 47.96
N THR A 428 8.86 7.39 48.09
CA THR A 428 10.22 7.93 48.21
C THR A 428 10.86 8.15 46.84
N ILE A 429 11.64 9.22 46.68
CA ILE A 429 12.49 9.39 45.50
C ILE A 429 13.58 8.32 45.53
N PRO A 430 13.68 7.43 44.51
CA PRO A 430 14.69 6.38 44.46
C PRO A 430 16.10 6.94 44.61
N SER A 431 16.96 6.25 45.38
CA SER A 431 18.34 6.70 45.60
C SER A 431 19.14 6.82 44.31
N SER A 432 18.84 6.00 43.30
CA SER A 432 19.44 6.08 41.97
C SER A 432 19.21 7.46 41.32
N ILE A 433 17.97 7.99 41.39
CA ILE A 433 17.60 9.31 40.85
C ILE A 433 18.16 10.42 41.74
N ARG A 434 17.96 10.32 43.05
CA ARG A 434 18.41 11.34 44.02
C ARG A 434 19.92 11.56 43.95
N ASN A 435 20.70 10.48 43.93
CA ASN A 435 22.17 10.57 43.86
C ASN A 435 22.61 11.20 42.53
N ARG A 436 21.91 10.89 41.43
CA ARG A 436 22.20 11.50 40.14
C ARG A 436 21.87 12.98 40.11
N ALA A 437 20.72 13.40 40.61
CA ALA A 437 20.33 14.81 40.70
C ALA A 437 21.30 15.65 41.56
N MET A 438 21.96 15.05 42.55
CA MET A 438 22.98 15.73 43.36
C MET A 438 24.38 15.72 42.73
N GLY A 439 24.71 14.68 41.95
CA GLY A 439 26.07 14.44 41.46
C GLY A 439 26.32 14.79 40.00
N ASP A 440 25.27 14.91 39.19
CA ASP A 440 25.34 15.16 37.74
C ASP A 440 24.65 16.49 37.41
N ILE A 441 25.45 17.53 37.17
CA ILE A 441 24.96 18.88 36.86
C ILE A 441 24.18 18.96 35.54
N SER A 442 24.31 17.96 34.67
CA SER A 442 23.58 17.90 33.39
C SER A 442 22.20 17.29 33.56
N PHE A 443 21.95 16.56 34.65
CA PHE A 443 20.67 15.92 34.92
C PHE A 443 19.69 16.88 35.61
N ARG A 444 18.67 17.31 34.86
CA ARG A 444 17.57 18.14 35.33
C ARG A 444 16.42 17.25 35.78
N PHE A 445 16.06 17.37 37.06
CA PHE A 445 14.97 16.62 37.66
C PHE A 445 13.95 17.56 38.32
N GLU A 446 12.76 17.65 37.72
CA GLU A 446 11.65 18.47 38.19
C GLU A 446 10.50 17.57 38.66
N TYR A 447 10.17 17.62 39.96
CA TYR A 447 9.13 16.76 40.55
C TYR A 447 8.13 17.51 41.43
N THR A 448 8.32 18.80 41.66
CA THR A 448 7.40 19.67 42.41
C THR A 448 6.96 20.85 41.54
N PRO A 449 5.73 21.37 41.71
CA PRO A 449 4.73 21.01 42.72
C PRO A 449 3.88 19.79 42.34
N GLY A 450 2.82 19.50 43.10
CA GLY A 450 1.76 18.53 42.76
C GLY A 450 1.95 17.11 43.31
N ASN A 451 3.18 16.61 43.38
CA ASN A 451 3.45 15.26 43.88
C ASN A 451 3.65 15.19 45.40
N ASN A 452 3.45 14.01 45.97
CA ASN A 452 3.77 13.67 47.36
C ASN A 452 4.98 12.73 47.43
N LEU A 453 6.12 13.20 46.94
CA LEU A 453 7.39 12.48 46.90
C LEU A 453 8.32 12.98 48.01
N SER A 454 8.94 12.05 48.75
CA SER A 454 9.83 12.33 49.90
C SER A 454 11.27 11.87 49.74
#